data_AF-A0A419EWQ8-F1
#
_entry.id   AF-A0A419EWQ8-F1
#
_cell.length_a   1.000
_cell.length_b   1.000
_cell.length_c   1.000
_cell.angle_alpha   90.00
_cell.angle_beta   90.00
_cell.angle_gamma   90.00
#
_symmetry.space_group_name_H-M   'P 1'
#
loop_
_entity.id
_entity.type
_entity.pdbx_description
1 polymer ?
#
loop_
_entity_poly.entity_id
_entity_poly.type
_entity_poly.pdbx_seq_one_letter_code
_entity_poly.pdbx_strand_id
1 'polypeptide(L)'
;MKPDKKKIYIFLLLLFTGCGRQAEIGFIGPQHKDIFFIEANKFHNVNDAKVFAENLQSKVEKKIYLRSDSSKAGKFYSVCVGDFGSSYSAGEYAFNLFGNEDKSYELIQNGLYAYDEFANILYVGNAGGSPSIYNYNIKMKKTELLWKENHGRVIDFSYKVKAQANFFVTVKSIGRKTIFPFINQIKLYRIIQSTGKIDMIKEFGDAVQLTTNREDDNVIKVTLVSLDERVSTFVNERTAVVNSAGRLMVDQNKTYDLVKENFPVLSRPSIKLSSAISKYSVLDSVFNDKHNFYLRVHSKKHYLFSTTQALNQVEWIDDDYLVLSTLNVNPLNKTIRTRKPNTSNLVIVDLDKKKIMADWTGGGYKNFIVKGKFLYFDNDFGRFSKIYVYNLHGKKMYDTITVKGGCGLQNLPVIPDFE
;
A
#
# COMPACT_ATOMS: atom_id res chain seq x y z
N MET A 1 -57.59 11.91 -55.24
CA MET A 1 -57.07 12.98 -56.11
C MET A 1 -56.06 13.81 -55.33
N LYS A 2 -54.87 14.04 -55.91
CA LYS A 2 -53.77 14.92 -55.42
C LYS A 2 -54.25 16.40 -55.28
N PRO A 3 -53.61 17.29 -54.48
CA PRO A 3 -52.18 17.68 -54.55
C PRO A 3 -51.45 17.81 -53.18
N ASP A 4 -50.19 17.40 -53.07
CA ASP A 4 -48.94 18.15 -53.34
C ASP A 4 -48.61 19.25 -52.31
N LYS A 5 -47.64 18.99 -51.41
CA LYS A 5 -46.66 19.97 -50.92
C LYS A 5 -45.35 19.28 -50.51
N LYS A 6 -44.40 19.35 -51.45
CA LYS A 6 -42.95 19.41 -51.26
C LYS A 6 -42.52 19.96 -49.89
N LYS A 7 -41.76 19.17 -49.12
CA LYS A 7 -40.66 19.65 -48.28
C LYS A 7 -39.49 18.67 -48.35
N ILE A 8 -38.64 18.95 -49.34
CA ILE A 8 -37.18 18.87 -49.35
C ILE A 8 -36.59 18.27 -48.06
N TYR A 9 -36.30 16.97 -48.08
CA TYR A 9 -35.27 16.34 -47.25
C TYR A 9 -34.05 16.16 -48.15
N ILE A 10 -33.29 17.25 -48.30
CA ILE A 10 -32.00 17.25 -49.01
C ILE A 10 -30.98 17.77 -48.00
N PHE A 11 -29.97 16.93 -47.77
CA PHE A 11 -28.63 17.27 -47.30
C PHE A 11 -28.52 18.00 -45.96
N LEU A 12 -28.47 17.22 -44.88
CA LEU A 12 -27.48 17.45 -43.82
C LEU A 12 -26.96 16.10 -43.32
N LEU A 13 -26.48 15.30 -44.28
CA LEU A 13 -25.36 14.40 -44.03
C LEU A 13 -24.16 15.31 -43.75
N LEU A 14 -24.08 15.79 -42.51
CA LEU A 14 -22.84 16.29 -41.95
C LEU A 14 -21.87 15.11 -42.03
N LEU A 15 -21.09 15.12 -43.11
CA LEU A 15 -19.73 14.63 -43.15
C LEU A 15 -18.99 15.27 -41.96
N PHE A 16 -19.19 14.70 -40.76
CA PHE A 16 -18.09 14.53 -39.82
C PHE A 16 -17.11 13.54 -40.47
N THR A 17 -16.51 13.96 -41.58
CA THR A 17 -15.11 13.67 -41.79
C THR A 17 -14.45 14.40 -40.64
N GLY A 18 -14.27 13.67 -39.53
CA GLY A 18 -13.31 14.06 -38.53
C GLY A 18 -12.03 14.25 -39.30
N CYS A 19 -11.70 15.51 -39.58
CA CYS A 19 -10.38 15.92 -39.96
C CYS A 19 -9.55 15.47 -38.77
N GLY A 20 -9.04 14.24 -38.84
CA GLY A 20 -8.22 13.65 -37.81
C GLY A 20 -7.09 14.64 -37.65
N ARG A 21 -7.07 15.35 -36.52
CA ARG A 21 -5.87 16.07 -36.11
C ARG A 21 -4.76 15.03 -36.23
N GLN A 22 -3.89 15.16 -37.23
CA GLN A 22 -2.62 14.47 -37.22
C GLN A 22 -1.99 14.93 -35.92
N ALA A 23 -2.01 14.04 -34.94
CA ALA A 23 -1.40 14.31 -33.65
C ALA A 23 0.07 14.56 -33.95
N GLU A 24 0.53 15.79 -33.74
CA GLU A 24 1.95 16.09 -33.84
C GLU A 24 2.67 15.23 -32.80
N ILE A 25 3.37 14.20 -33.29
CA ILE A 25 4.24 13.39 -32.47
C ILE A 25 5.41 14.29 -32.06
N GLY A 26 5.39 14.73 -30.80
CA GLY A 26 6.44 15.57 -30.24
C GLY A 26 7.72 14.80 -29.95
N PHE A 27 8.83 15.51 -29.75
CA PHE A 27 10.07 14.95 -29.22
C PHE A 27 10.23 15.34 -27.75
N ILE A 28 10.71 14.41 -26.92
CA ILE A 28 11.04 14.71 -25.52
C ILE A 28 12.28 15.61 -25.51
N GLY A 29 12.11 16.87 -25.07
CA GLY A 29 13.18 17.85 -24.91
C GLY A 29 13.45 18.23 -23.45
N PRO A 30 14.45 19.11 -23.21
CA PRO A 30 14.87 19.54 -21.85
C PRO A 30 13.77 20.20 -21.01
N GLN A 31 12.71 20.69 -21.66
CA GLN A 31 11.57 21.35 -21.00
C GLN A 31 10.71 20.42 -20.14
N HIS A 32 10.91 19.10 -20.18
CA HIS A 32 10.12 18.11 -19.43
C HIS A 32 10.80 17.64 -18.14
N LYS A 33 11.38 18.59 -17.38
CA LYS A 33 12.04 18.25 -16.11
C LYS A 33 11.01 17.77 -15.08
N ASP A 34 11.35 16.68 -14.38
CA ASP A 34 10.57 16.07 -13.30
C ASP A 34 9.22 15.48 -13.72
N ILE A 35 9.05 15.24 -15.03
CA ILE A 35 7.89 14.53 -15.61
C ILE A 35 8.27 13.08 -15.89
N PHE A 36 7.34 12.17 -15.62
CA PHE A 36 7.47 10.76 -15.94
C PHE A 36 6.81 10.43 -17.29
N PHE A 37 7.46 9.57 -18.06
CA PHE A 37 7.00 9.02 -19.33
C PHE A 37 6.98 7.50 -19.27
N ILE A 38 6.09 6.89 -20.04
CA ILE A 38 6.04 5.43 -20.21
C ILE A 38 6.71 5.08 -21.53
N GLU A 39 7.85 4.38 -21.49
CA GLU A 39 8.50 3.80 -22.68
C GLU A 39 7.87 2.44 -23.00
N ALA A 40 7.18 2.37 -24.13
CA ALA A 40 6.40 1.19 -24.50
C ALA A 40 7.18 0.17 -25.34
N ASN A 41 8.08 0.63 -26.23
CA ASN A 41 8.90 -0.25 -27.06
C ASN A 41 10.09 0.51 -27.68
N LYS A 42 11.11 -0.24 -28.11
CA LYS A 42 12.32 0.26 -28.79
C LYS A 42 12.43 -0.29 -30.21
N PHE A 43 12.86 0.56 -31.12
CA PHE A 43 12.96 0.28 -32.55
C PHE A 43 14.32 0.72 -33.09
N HIS A 44 14.87 -0.03 -34.05
CA HIS A 44 16.07 0.38 -34.78
C HIS A 44 15.77 1.40 -35.89
N ASN A 45 14.50 1.49 -36.32
CA ASN A 45 14.04 2.36 -37.40
C ASN A 45 12.98 3.34 -36.89
N VAL A 46 13.10 4.61 -37.28
CA VAL A 46 12.15 5.67 -36.91
C VAL A 46 10.77 5.47 -37.53
N ASN A 47 10.70 4.86 -38.73
CA ASN A 47 9.43 4.61 -39.39
C ASN A 47 8.61 3.56 -38.65
N ASP A 48 9.26 2.49 -38.17
CA ASP A 48 8.60 1.46 -37.37
C ASP A 48 8.08 2.05 -36.04
N ALA A 49 8.87 2.93 -35.42
CA ALA A 49 8.45 3.64 -34.22
C ALA A 49 7.25 4.57 -34.49
N LYS A 50 7.22 5.28 -35.62
CA LYS A 50 6.09 6.13 -36.03
C LYS A 50 4.82 5.30 -36.27
N VAL A 51 4.91 4.20 -37.00
CA VAL A 51 3.77 3.30 -37.23
C VAL A 51 3.24 2.75 -35.91
N PHE A 52 4.12 2.36 -34.99
CA PHE A 52 3.70 1.94 -33.65
C PHE A 52 3.03 3.07 -32.86
N ALA A 53 3.59 4.29 -32.90
CA ALA A 53 3.04 5.47 -32.24
C ALA A 53 1.64 5.82 -32.75
N GLU A 54 1.42 5.81 -34.06
CA GLU A 54 0.11 6.08 -34.68
C GLU A 54 -0.94 5.04 -34.26
N ASN A 55 -0.57 3.75 -34.28
CA ASN A 55 -1.43 2.67 -33.80
C ASN A 55 -1.76 2.82 -32.31
N LEU A 56 -0.79 3.23 -31.49
CA LEU A 56 -0.98 3.43 -30.06
C LEU A 56 -1.83 4.67 -29.76
N GLN A 57 -1.69 5.75 -30.55
CA GLN A 57 -2.42 7.02 -30.37
C GLN A 57 -3.93 6.80 -30.41
N SER A 58 -4.41 5.86 -31.23
CA SER A 58 -5.83 5.49 -31.31
C SER A 58 -6.37 4.83 -30.02
N LYS A 59 -5.48 4.33 -29.15
CA LYS A 59 -5.82 3.59 -27.92
C LYS A 59 -5.56 4.38 -26.64
N VAL A 60 -4.91 5.54 -26.74
CA VAL A 60 -4.51 6.33 -25.58
C VAL A 60 -5.00 7.77 -25.71
N GLU A 61 -5.55 8.30 -24.62
CA GLU A 61 -5.95 9.71 -24.51
C GLU A 61 -4.76 10.63 -24.21
N LYS A 62 -3.59 10.05 -23.96
CA LYS A 62 -2.36 10.77 -23.63
C LYS A 62 -1.59 11.14 -24.89
N LYS A 63 -0.75 12.17 -24.77
CA LYS A 63 0.20 12.55 -25.81
C LYS A 63 1.20 11.43 -26.03
N ILE A 64 1.63 11.27 -27.28
CA ILE A 64 2.71 10.35 -27.64
C ILE A 64 3.92 11.15 -28.13
N TYR A 65 5.08 10.71 -27.69
CA TYR A 65 6.37 11.30 -28.03
C TYR A 65 7.28 10.25 -28.66
N LEU A 66 8.17 10.69 -29.54
CA LEU A 66 9.31 9.90 -29.96
C LEU A 66 10.56 10.36 -29.22
N ARG A 67 11.31 9.40 -28.69
CA ARG A 67 12.63 9.61 -28.12
C ARG A 67 13.65 8.92 -29.02
N SER A 68 14.79 9.57 -29.26
CA SER A 68 15.93 8.93 -29.93
C SER A 68 17.10 8.83 -28.97
N ASP A 69 17.62 7.63 -28.79
CA ASP A 69 18.82 7.36 -27.99
C ASP A 69 19.95 6.86 -28.88
N SER A 70 21.16 7.33 -28.63
CA SER A 70 22.37 6.83 -29.28
C SER A 70 23.19 6.04 -28.26
N SER A 71 23.50 4.79 -28.58
CA SER A 71 24.31 3.90 -27.74
C SER A 71 25.46 3.31 -28.55
N LYS A 72 26.38 2.58 -27.89
CA LYS A 72 27.43 1.82 -28.58
C LYS A 72 26.89 0.78 -29.57
N ALA A 73 25.66 0.31 -29.37
CA ALA A 73 24.98 -0.66 -30.24
C ALA A 73 24.23 0.01 -31.41
N GLY A 74 24.28 1.33 -31.54
CA GLY A 74 23.60 2.10 -32.58
C GLY A 74 22.54 3.05 -32.04
N LYS A 75 21.81 3.67 -32.96
CA LYS A 75 20.71 4.58 -32.68
C LYS A 75 19.40 3.80 -32.58
N PHE A 76 18.62 4.11 -31.55
CA PHE A 76 17.32 3.51 -31.29
C PHE A 76 16.27 4.60 -31.14
N TYR A 77 15.02 4.25 -31.44
CA TYR A 77 13.86 5.11 -31.29
C TYR A 77 12.88 4.44 -30.34
N SER A 78 12.37 5.19 -29.39
CA SER A 78 11.40 4.73 -28.42
C SER A 78 10.10 5.52 -28.52
N VAL A 79 8.98 4.84 -28.34
CA VAL A 79 7.66 5.47 -28.26
C VAL A 79 7.32 5.68 -26.78
N CYS A 80 7.17 6.94 -26.41
CA CYS A 80 6.88 7.36 -25.04
C CYS A 80 5.44 7.88 -24.94
N VAL A 81 4.74 7.51 -23.87
CA VAL A 81 3.34 7.90 -23.63
C VAL A 81 3.23 8.81 -22.41
N GLY A 82 2.49 9.90 -22.58
CA GLY A 82 1.97 10.78 -21.55
C GLY A 82 2.99 11.68 -20.87
N ASP A 83 2.48 12.52 -19.97
CA ASP A 83 3.24 13.39 -19.09
C ASP A 83 2.65 13.19 -17.68
N PHE A 84 3.35 12.42 -16.84
CA PHE A 84 2.85 12.03 -15.52
C PHE A 84 3.59 12.76 -14.41
N GLY A 85 2.85 13.24 -13.41
CA GLY A 85 3.43 13.95 -12.25
C GLY A 85 4.08 13.03 -11.21
N SER A 86 3.91 11.71 -11.31
CA SER A 86 4.55 10.72 -10.43
C SER A 86 4.79 9.40 -11.14
N SER A 87 5.83 8.69 -10.72
CA SER A 87 6.12 7.31 -11.16
C SER A 87 4.95 6.37 -10.87
N TYR A 88 4.26 6.53 -9.73
CA TYR A 88 3.07 5.77 -9.41
C TYR A 88 1.98 5.93 -10.49
N SER A 89 1.63 7.16 -10.84
CA SER A 89 0.56 7.41 -11.82
C SER A 89 0.92 6.92 -13.24
N ALA A 90 2.19 7.06 -13.63
CA ALA A 90 2.71 6.52 -14.88
C ALA A 90 2.65 4.98 -14.89
N GLY A 91 3.13 4.34 -13.82
CA GLY A 91 3.13 2.89 -13.69
C GLY A 91 1.73 2.29 -13.64
N GLU A 92 0.79 2.91 -12.94
CA GLU A 92 -0.62 2.48 -12.91
C GLU A 92 -1.25 2.52 -14.31
N TYR A 93 -1.05 3.63 -15.03
CA TYR A 93 -1.53 3.78 -16.40
C TYR A 93 -0.89 2.76 -17.34
N ALA A 94 0.44 2.61 -17.26
CA ALA A 94 1.20 1.65 -18.05
C ALA A 94 0.77 0.21 -17.78
N PHE A 95 0.54 -0.16 -16.52
CA PHE A 95 0.07 -1.49 -16.15
C PHE A 95 -1.32 -1.78 -16.69
N ASN A 96 -2.22 -0.79 -16.69
CA ASN A 96 -3.55 -0.96 -17.25
C ASN A 96 -3.54 -1.04 -18.78
N LEU A 97 -2.62 -0.32 -19.43
CA LEU A 97 -2.47 -0.30 -20.89
C LEU A 97 -1.76 -1.55 -21.44
N PHE A 98 -0.69 -2.00 -20.77
CA PHE A 98 0.21 -3.04 -21.27
C PHE A 98 0.20 -4.35 -20.47
N GLY A 99 -0.28 -4.35 -19.21
CA GLY A 99 -0.11 -5.47 -18.28
C GLY A 99 -0.86 -6.77 -18.62
N ASN A 100 -1.61 -6.80 -19.73
CA ASN A 100 -2.26 -8.00 -20.26
C ASN A 100 -1.57 -8.55 -21.52
N GLU A 101 -0.62 -7.82 -22.10
CA GLU A 101 0.14 -8.22 -23.29
C GLU A 101 1.58 -8.56 -22.85
N ASP A 102 2.30 -9.43 -23.56
CA ASP A 102 3.73 -9.76 -23.32
C ASP A 102 4.69 -8.56 -23.51
N LYS A 103 4.16 -7.33 -23.46
CA LYS A 103 4.88 -6.09 -23.67
C LYS A 103 5.36 -5.54 -22.33
N SER A 104 6.68 -5.56 -22.13
CA SER A 104 7.31 -4.86 -21.03
C SER A 104 7.30 -3.36 -21.29
N TYR A 105 6.97 -2.57 -20.27
CA TYR A 105 7.14 -1.13 -20.29
C TYR A 105 8.15 -0.71 -19.23
N GLU A 106 8.82 0.40 -19.49
CA GLU A 106 9.72 1.06 -18.55
C GLU A 106 9.23 2.47 -18.26
N LEU A 107 9.54 2.99 -17.07
CA LEU A 107 9.29 4.38 -16.74
C LEU A 107 10.56 5.20 -16.94
N ILE A 108 10.39 6.41 -17.44
CA ILE A 108 11.50 7.32 -17.73
C ILE A 108 11.23 8.66 -17.05
N GLN A 109 12.25 9.22 -16.41
CA GLN A 109 12.25 10.56 -15.85
C GLN A 109 13.58 11.24 -16.19
N ASN A 110 13.55 12.47 -16.70
CA ASN A 110 14.76 13.23 -17.03
C ASN A 110 15.75 12.46 -17.94
N GLY A 111 15.22 11.62 -18.85
CA GLY A 111 16.01 10.79 -19.75
C GLY A 111 16.58 9.49 -19.15
N LEU A 112 16.40 9.24 -17.85
CA LEU A 112 16.87 8.05 -17.15
C LEU A 112 15.71 7.10 -16.81
N TYR A 113 16.01 5.82 -16.62
CA TYR A 113 15.04 4.86 -16.10
C TYR A 113 14.65 5.21 -14.67
N ALA A 114 13.35 5.24 -14.43
CA ALA A 114 12.75 5.56 -13.16
C ALA A 114 12.19 4.31 -12.47
N TYR A 115 12.19 4.33 -11.14
CA TYR A 115 11.59 3.27 -10.34
C TYR A 115 10.07 3.26 -10.50
N ASP A 116 9.52 2.08 -10.78
CA ASP A 116 8.08 1.87 -10.92
C ASP A 116 7.42 1.66 -9.56
N GLU A 117 7.04 2.76 -8.92
CA GLU A 117 6.35 2.73 -7.63
C GLU A 117 5.02 1.99 -7.68
N PHE A 118 4.36 1.84 -8.85
CA PHE A 118 3.12 1.07 -8.94
C PHE A 118 3.40 -0.44 -8.99
N ALA A 119 4.36 -0.86 -9.79
CA ALA A 119 4.68 -2.29 -9.93
C ALA A 119 5.26 -2.92 -8.66
N ASN A 120 5.90 -2.13 -7.80
CA ASN A 120 6.68 -2.64 -6.68
C ASN A 120 5.98 -2.42 -5.33
N ILE A 121 5.79 -3.47 -4.54
CA ILE A 121 5.25 -3.39 -3.18
C ILE A 121 6.27 -3.90 -2.17
N LEU A 122 6.45 -3.13 -1.10
CA LEU A 122 7.33 -3.51 0.00
C LEU A 122 6.54 -4.28 1.06
N TYR A 123 7.19 -5.23 1.72
CA TYR A 123 6.58 -6.03 2.78
C TYR A 123 7.65 -6.65 3.69
N VAL A 124 7.22 -7.28 4.79
CA VAL A 124 8.11 -7.95 5.73
C VAL A 124 8.16 -9.45 5.43
N GLY A 125 9.37 -10.00 5.30
CA GLY A 125 9.60 -11.42 5.04
C GLY A 125 10.72 -11.99 5.89
N ASN A 126 10.75 -13.31 6.06
CA ASN A 126 11.80 -13.99 6.81
C ASN A 126 13.06 -14.21 5.96
N ALA A 127 14.15 -13.50 6.25
CA ALA A 127 15.44 -13.64 5.57
C ALA A 127 16.43 -14.45 6.43
N GLY A 128 16.31 -15.78 6.42
CA GLY A 128 17.19 -16.66 7.20
C GLY A 128 16.98 -16.54 8.71
N GLY A 129 15.73 -16.48 9.16
CA GLY A 129 15.34 -16.42 10.57
C GLY A 129 15.11 -14.99 11.11
N SER A 130 15.45 -13.97 10.33
CA SER A 130 15.29 -12.56 10.72
C SER A 130 14.26 -11.85 9.83
N PRO A 131 13.16 -11.30 10.41
CA PRO A 131 12.25 -10.41 9.70
C PRO A 131 12.99 -9.24 9.06
N SER A 132 12.78 -9.07 7.76
CA SER A 132 13.55 -8.20 6.86
C SER A 132 12.61 -7.56 5.83
N ILE A 133 13.05 -6.52 5.13
CA ILE A 133 12.22 -5.85 4.10
C ILE A 133 12.48 -6.50 2.75
N TYR A 134 11.39 -6.91 2.09
CA TYR A 134 11.38 -7.42 0.74
C TYR A 134 10.63 -6.47 -0.19
N ASN A 135 10.97 -6.53 -1.47
CA ASN A 135 10.22 -5.91 -2.55
C ASN A 135 9.63 -6.99 -3.45
N TYR A 136 8.35 -6.87 -3.82
CA TYR A 136 7.69 -7.71 -4.81
C TYR A 136 7.28 -6.87 -6.01
N ASN A 137 7.74 -7.27 -7.19
CA ASN A 137 7.37 -6.67 -8.46
C ASN A 137 6.20 -7.45 -9.09
N ILE A 138 5.03 -6.83 -9.20
CA ILE A 138 3.81 -7.45 -9.74
C ILE A 138 3.89 -7.77 -11.24
N LYS A 139 4.69 -7.02 -12.02
CA LYS A 139 4.87 -7.26 -13.45
C LYS A 139 5.65 -8.56 -13.68
N MET A 140 6.75 -8.71 -12.95
CA MET A 140 7.66 -9.85 -13.05
C MET A 140 7.27 -11.02 -12.15
N LYS A 141 6.32 -10.81 -11.24
CA LYS A 141 5.97 -11.73 -10.14
C LYS A 141 7.19 -12.20 -9.35
N LYS A 142 8.15 -11.29 -9.14
CA LYS A 142 9.44 -11.59 -8.54
C LYS A 142 9.59 -10.89 -7.21
N THR A 143 10.13 -11.62 -6.25
CA THR A 143 10.51 -11.12 -4.93
C THR A 143 12.02 -10.91 -4.84
N GLU A 144 12.44 -9.83 -4.21
CA GLU A 144 13.85 -9.55 -3.89
C GLU A 144 14.00 -9.05 -2.44
N LEU A 145 15.13 -9.38 -1.82
CA LEU A 145 15.49 -8.87 -0.50
C LEU A 145 16.01 -7.43 -0.67
N LEU A 146 15.32 -6.46 -0.08
CA LEU A 146 15.72 -5.06 -0.14
C LEU A 146 16.62 -4.67 1.04
N TRP A 147 16.32 -5.19 2.23
CA TRP A 147 17.03 -4.82 3.44
C TRP A 147 17.11 -5.95 4.44
N LYS A 148 18.29 -6.12 5.03
CA LYS A 148 18.56 -6.97 6.19
C LYS A 148 19.72 -6.37 6.98
N GLU A 149 19.65 -6.46 8.30
CA GLU A 149 20.76 -6.13 9.21
C GLU A 149 21.15 -7.36 10.02
N ASN A 150 22.43 -7.47 10.37
CA ASN A 150 22.89 -8.51 11.29
C ASN A 150 22.31 -8.23 12.68
N HIS A 151 21.57 -9.21 13.23
CA HIS A 151 20.89 -9.12 14.53
C HIS A 151 19.75 -8.10 14.63
N GLY A 152 19.41 -7.36 13.58
CA GLY A 152 18.22 -6.52 13.51
C GLY A 152 17.01 -7.30 12.99
N ARG A 153 15.85 -7.14 13.62
CA ARG A 153 14.58 -7.76 13.20
C ARG A 153 13.53 -6.67 13.01
N VAL A 154 12.91 -6.61 11.84
CA VAL A 154 11.76 -5.72 11.58
C VAL A 154 10.57 -6.19 12.41
N ILE A 155 10.01 -5.31 13.23
CA ILE A 155 8.86 -5.64 14.10
C ILE A 155 7.60 -4.88 13.72
N ASP A 156 7.76 -3.76 13.03
CA ASP A 156 6.67 -2.98 12.48
C ASP A 156 7.13 -2.26 11.21
N PHE A 157 6.27 -2.28 10.21
CA PHE A 157 6.47 -1.62 8.93
C PHE A 157 5.21 -0.84 8.55
N SER A 158 5.35 0.48 8.55
CA SER A 158 4.32 1.43 8.16
C SER A 158 4.45 1.78 6.68
N TYR A 159 3.86 0.92 5.84
CA TYR A 159 3.77 1.13 4.40
C TYR A 159 2.52 1.95 4.02
N LYS A 160 2.70 2.97 3.18
CA LYS A 160 1.60 3.75 2.59
C LYS A 160 1.84 3.98 1.10
N VAL A 161 0.86 3.67 0.28
CA VAL A 161 0.94 3.89 -1.17
C VAL A 161 0.99 5.40 -1.46
N LYS A 162 1.82 5.83 -2.43
CA LYS A 162 2.01 7.25 -2.84
C LYS A 162 2.69 8.15 -1.79
N ALA A 163 3.12 7.61 -0.65
CA ALA A 163 3.91 8.36 0.32
C ALA A 163 5.32 8.63 -0.21
N GLN A 164 5.94 9.74 0.19
CA GLN A 164 7.34 10.01 -0.16
C GLN A 164 8.29 9.02 0.52
N ALA A 165 7.92 8.57 1.73
CA ALA A 165 8.68 7.59 2.49
C ALA A 165 7.79 6.60 3.25
N ASN A 166 8.28 5.37 3.35
CA ASN A 166 7.78 4.38 4.29
C ASN A 166 8.72 4.28 5.49
N PHE A 167 8.21 3.85 6.64
CA PHE A 167 8.98 3.76 7.87
C PHE A 167 8.91 2.35 8.43
N PHE A 168 10.00 1.86 8.99
CA PHE A 168 10.00 0.61 9.73
C PHE A 168 10.83 0.73 11.00
N VAL A 169 10.44 -0.06 12.00
CA VAL A 169 11.16 -0.17 13.26
C VAL A 169 11.80 -1.54 13.35
N THR A 170 13.07 -1.54 13.79
CA THR A 170 13.82 -2.75 14.06
C THR A 170 14.19 -2.81 15.53
N VAL A 171 14.44 -4.04 15.99
CA VAL A 171 14.93 -4.34 17.33
C VAL A 171 15.98 -5.43 17.24
N LYS A 172 16.85 -5.51 18.24
CA LYS A 172 17.77 -6.64 18.38
C LYS A 172 17.08 -7.87 18.96
N SER A 173 16.27 -7.67 20.00
CA SER A 173 15.59 -8.74 20.70
C SER A 173 14.33 -8.24 21.41
N ILE A 174 13.31 -9.08 21.45
CA ILE A 174 12.11 -8.91 22.27
C ILE A 174 11.95 -10.16 23.12
N GLY A 175 11.55 -10.00 24.37
CA GLY A 175 11.25 -11.12 25.26
C GLY A 175 10.63 -10.65 26.56
N ARG A 176 10.69 -11.51 27.58
CA ARG A 176 10.31 -11.19 28.95
C ARG A 176 11.47 -11.49 29.90
N LYS A 177 11.68 -10.61 30.87
CA LYS A 177 12.56 -10.87 32.02
C LYS A 177 11.67 -10.93 33.25
N THR A 178 11.46 -12.12 33.80
CA THR A 178 10.40 -12.41 34.80
C THR A 178 9.02 -11.97 34.28
N ILE A 179 8.38 -10.97 34.88
CA ILE A 179 7.04 -10.49 34.50
C ILE A 179 7.06 -9.30 33.53
N PHE A 180 8.23 -8.68 33.30
CA PHE A 180 8.32 -7.47 32.47
C PHE A 180 8.74 -7.79 31.04
N PRO A 181 8.00 -7.31 30.02
CA PRO A 181 8.45 -7.36 28.64
C PRO A 181 9.67 -6.44 28.45
N PHE A 182 10.56 -6.82 27.55
CA PHE A 182 11.66 -5.98 27.11
C PHE A 182 11.75 -5.96 25.59
N ILE A 183 12.19 -4.82 25.07
CA ILE A 183 12.44 -4.53 23.66
C ILE A 183 13.79 -3.84 23.61
N ASN A 184 14.80 -4.50 23.04
CA ASN A 184 16.16 -3.97 23.06
C ASN A 184 16.60 -3.40 21.72
N GLN A 185 17.37 -2.30 21.78
CA GLN A 185 18.00 -1.63 20.65
C GLN A 185 17.01 -1.27 19.54
N ILE A 186 16.02 -0.45 19.90
CA ILE A 186 15.00 0.04 18.98
C ILE A 186 15.62 1.05 18.02
N LYS A 187 15.46 0.83 16.72
CA LYS A 187 15.91 1.74 15.67
C LYS A 187 14.77 2.04 14.70
N LEU A 188 14.65 3.30 14.29
CA LEU A 188 13.72 3.75 13.25
C LEU A 188 14.47 4.00 11.96
N TYR A 189 13.93 3.44 10.88
CA TYR A 189 14.42 3.62 9.51
C TYR A 189 13.34 4.23 8.63
N ARG A 190 13.78 4.85 7.53
CA ARG A 190 12.91 5.23 6.41
C ARG A 190 13.36 4.57 5.12
N ILE A 191 12.42 4.40 4.20
CA ILE A 191 12.63 3.98 2.81
C ILE A 191 12.06 5.06 1.91
N ILE A 192 12.91 5.70 1.11
CA ILE A 192 12.50 6.70 0.12
C ILE A 192 11.88 5.96 -1.07
N GLN A 193 10.59 6.15 -1.34
CA GLN A 193 9.88 5.32 -2.33
C GLN A 193 10.44 5.44 -3.74
N SER A 194 10.80 6.65 -4.17
CA SER A 194 11.27 6.92 -5.53
C SER A 194 12.64 6.32 -5.86
N THR A 195 13.44 5.97 -4.84
CA THR A 195 14.81 5.47 -5.03
C THR A 195 15.05 4.10 -4.38
N GLY A 196 14.12 3.63 -3.54
CA GLY A 196 14.34 2.47 -2.68
C GLY A 196 15.40 2.67 -1.60
N LYS A 197 16.02 3.87 -1.50
CA LYS A 197 17.10 4.14 -0.55
C LYS A 197 16.59 4.05 0.89
N ILE A 198 17.38 3.42 1.74
CA ILE A 198 17.07 3.20 3.15
C ILE A 198 18.05 3.99 4.02
N ASP A 199 17.51 4.78 4.95
CA ASP A 199 18.30 5.53 5.92
C ASP A 199 17.85 5.19 7.35
N MET A 200 18.81 4.99 8.26
CA MET A 200 18.53 4.98 9.70
C MET A 200 18.32 6.42 10.16
N ILE A 201 17.21 6.67 10.84
CA ILE A 201 16.85 8.01 11.32
C ILE A 201 17.31 8.18 12.77
N LYS A 202 16.98 7.20 13.62
CA LYS A 202 17.17 7.31 15.07
C LYS A 202 17.31 5.97 15.75
N GLU A 203 18.20 5.90 16.73
CA GLU A 203 18.28 4.86 17.73
C GLU A 203 17.66 5.37 19.03
N PHE A 204 16.78 4.56 19.63
CA PHE A 204 16.00 4.92 20.82
C PHE A 204 16.49 4.23 22.09
N GLY A 205 17.25 3.14 21.96
CA GLY A 205 17.66 2.29 23.09
C GLY A 205 16.60 1.23 23.42
N ASP A 206 16.43 0.95 24.70
CA ASP A 206 15.59 -0.14 25.20
C ASP A 206 14.24 0.39 25.72
N ALA A 207 13.20 -0.44 25.64
CA ALA A 207 11.87 -0.10 26.10
C ALA A 207 11.12 -1.34 26.64
N VAL A 208 10.09 -1.10 27.45
CA VAL A 208 9.13 -2.11 27.88
C VAL A 208 7.86 -2.09 27.02
N GLN A 209 7.54 -0.95 26.39
CA GLN A 209 6.46 -0.81 25.43
C GLN A 209 6.88 0.08 24.26
N LEU A 210 6.30 -0.19 23.09
CA LEU A 210 6.54 0.53 21.85
C LEU A 210 5.24 0.58 21.04
N THR A 211 4.92 1.76 20.52
CA THR A 211 3.91 1.93 19.47
C THR A 211 4.43 2.85 18.36
N THR A 212 3.95 2.57 17.17
CA THR A 212 4.27 3.28 15.94
C THR A 212 2.95 3.65 15.27
N ASN A 213 2.71 4.95 15.13
CA ASN A 213 1.48 5.47 14.56
C ASN A 213 1.83 6.39 13.41
N ARG A 214 1.13 6.21 12.29
CA ARG A 214 1.23 7.13 11.17
C ARG A 214 0.20 8.24 11.38
N GLU A 215 0.67 9.47 11.57
CA GLU A 215 -0.20 10.64 11.76
C GLU A 215 -0.72 11.15 10.41
N ASP A 216 0.09 10.99 9.35
CA ASP A 216 -0.26 11.35 7.97
C ASP A 216 0.58 10.53 6.97
N ASP A 217 0.30 10.65 5.66
CA ASP A 217 1.00 9.97 4.56
C ASP A 217 2.52 10.18 4.58
N ASN A 218 3.04 11.19 5.26
CA ASN A 218 4.48 11.46 5.33
C ASN A 218 5.00 11.67 6.76
N VAL A 219 4.23 11.30 7.80
CA VAL A 219 4.60 11.52 9.20
C VAL A 219 4.41 10.26 10.03
N ILE A 220 5.46 9.85 10.73
CA ILE A 220 5.43 8.75 11.70
C ILE A 220 5.68 9.27 13.11
N LYS A 221 4.90 8.78 14.06
CA LYS A 221 5.07 8.97 15.50
C LYS A 221 5.51 7.65 16.10
N VAL A 222 6.62 7.67 16.82
CA VAL A 222 7.14 6.56 17.62
C VAL A 222 7.00 6.93 19.08
N THR A 223 6.30 6.11 19.86
CA THR A 223 6.16 6.30 21.31
C THR A 223 6.68 5.07 22.02
N LEU A 224 7.56 5.25 22.99
CA LEU A 224 8.12 4.17 23.79
C LEU A 224 8.03 4.48 25.27
N VAL A 225 7.91 3.44 26.08
CA VAL A 225 7.98 3.52 27.54
C VAL A 225 9.18 2.72 28.00
N SER A 226 10.02 3.33 28.81
CA SER A 226 11.22 2.70 29.40
C SER A 226 11.20 2.85 30.92
N LEU A 227 11.84 1.92 31.63
CA LEU A 227 12.05 2.06 33.07
C LEU A 227 13.14 3.09 33.32
N ASP A 228 13.00 3.91 34.36
CA ASP A 228 14.07 4.81 34.77
C ASP A 228 15.24 4.02 35.38
N GLU A 229 16.47 4.35 34.99
CA GLU A 229 17.68 3.65 35.44
C GLU A 229 18.04 3.98 36.90
N ARG A 230 17.56 5.10 37.44
CA ARG A 230 17.93 5.62 38.75
C ARG A 230 16.83 5.42 39.79
N VAL A 231 15.57 5.50 39.38
CA VAL A 231 14.40 5.44 40.28
C VAL A 231 13.44 4.33 39.83
N SER A 232 13.36 3.24 40.60
CA SER A 232 12.57 2.05 40.23
C SER A 232 11.06 2.28 40.14
N THR A 233 10.54 3.34 40.75
CA THR A 233 9.13 3.73 40.65
C THR A 233 8.84 4.63 39.45
N PHE A 234 9.85 5.06 38.70
CA PHE A 234 9.67 5.98 37.58
C PHE A 234 9.72 5.26 36.24
N VAL A 235 8.87 5.71 35.32
CA VAL A 235 8.91 5.29 33.92
C VAL A 235 8.95 6.50 33.01
N ASN A 236 9.69 6.39 31.92
CA ASN A 236 9.91 7.46 30.96
C ASN A 236 9.20 7.13 29.65
N GLU A 237 8.19 7.93 29.30
CA GLU A 237 7.52 7.91 28.01
C GLU A 237 8.22 8.89 27.07
N ARG A 238 8.83 8.37 26.01
CA ARG A 238 9.44 9.17 24.96
C ARG A 238 8.59 9.14 23.70
N THR A 239 8.23 10.31 23.19
CA THR A 239 7.52 10.48 21.92
C THR A 239 8.42 11.18 20.92
N ALA A 240 8.64 10.56 19.75
CA ALA A 240 9.34 11.15 18.63
C ALA A 240 8.44 11.19 17.38
N VAL A 241 8.36 12.35 16.72
CA VAL A 241 7.60 12.52 15.47
C VAL A 241 8.56 12.89 14.35
N VAL A 242 8.52 12.16 13.24
CA VAL A 242 9.45 12.27 12.12
C VAL A 242 8.70 12.41 10.80
N ASN A 243 9.16 13.30 9.92
CA ASN A 243 8.59 13.46 8.58
C ASN A 243 9.30 12.61 7.50
N SER A 244 8.80 12.64 6.26
CA SER A 244 9.38 11.90 5.11
C SER A 244 10.84 12.25 4.83
N ALA A 245 11.23 13.50 5.10
CA ALA A 245 12.60 13.97 5.00
C ALA A 245 13.50 13.48 6.17
N GLY A 246 13.00 12.64 7.08
CA GLY A 246 13.76 12.07 8.19
C GLY A 246 14.08 13.09 9.27
N ARG A 247 13.45 14.27 9.22
CA ARG A 247 13.63 15.34 10.20
C ARG A 247 12.74 15.05 11.39
N LEU A 248 13.34 15.13 12.58
CA LEU A 248 12.66 15.04 13.85
C LEU A 248 11.89 16.35 14.10
N MET A 249 10.57 16.28 14.10
CA MET A 249 9.68 17.42 14.34
C MET A 249 9.39 17.60 15.83
N VAL A 250 9.31 16.49 16.56
CA VAL A 250 9.07 16.45 18.01
C VAL A 250 9.95 15.36 18.61
N ASP A 251 10.55 15.62 19.78
CA ASP A 251 11.19 14.63 20.64
C ASP A 251 10.99 15.06 22.09
N GLN A 252 10.05 14.42 22.75
CA GLN A 252 9.63 14.76 24.11
C GLN A 252 9.79 13.55 25.01
N ASN A 253 10.17 13.81 26.26
CA ASN A 253 10.25 12.80 27.30
C ASN A 253 9.37 13.25 28.48
N LYS A 254 8.54 12.33 28.98
CA LYS A 254 7.68 12.55 30.14
C LYS A 254 7.91 11.43 31.14
N THR A 255 8.21 11.81 32.37
CA THR A 255 8.39 10.87 33.48
C THR A 255 7.08 10.73 34.25
N TYR A 256 6.75 9.49 34.61
CA TYR A 256 5.60 9.15 35.44
C TYR A 256 6.07 8.50 36.73
N ASP A 257 5.46 8.88 37.86
CA ASP A 257 5.69 8.26 39.16
C ASP A 257 4.64 7.18 39.41
N LEU A 258 5.00 5.89 39.28
CA LEU A 258 4.07 4.76 39.38
C LEU A 258 3.42 4.61 40.77
N VAL A 259 3.92 5.30 41.80
CA VAL A 259 3.28 5.33 43.13
C VAL A 259 2.10 6.31 43.15
N LYS A 260 2.17 7.36 42.34
CA LYS A 260 1.16 8.44 42.28
C LYS A 260 0.27 8.35 41.06
N GLU A 261 0.77 7.76 39.99
CA GLU A 261 0.18 7.72 38.67
C GLU A 261 0.07 6.28 38.16
N ASN A 262 -0.85 6.04 37.23
CA ASN A 262 -0.94 4.76 36.55
C ASN A 262 0.18 4.60 35.51
N PHE A 263 0.50 3.35 35.18
CA PHE A 263 1.40 3.05 34.08
C PHE A 263 0.89 3.68 32.76
N PRO A 264 1.72 4.36 31.96
CA PRO A 264 1.28 5.07 30.77
C PRO A 264 0.66 4.12 29.74
N VAL A 265 -0.51 4.51 29.23
CA VAL A 265 -1.24 3.76 28.20
C VAL A 265 -0.96 4.38 26.84
N LEU A 266 -0.31 3.63 25.96
CA LEU A 266 0.01 4.10 24.62
C LEU A 266 -1.24 4.18 23.73
N SER A 267 -1.41 5.32 23.06
CA SER A 267 -2.54 5.57 22.14
C SER A 267 -2.47 4.67 20.91
N ARG A 268 -3.62 4.12 20.51
CA ARG A 268 -3.80 3.39 19.24
C ARG A 268 -4.10 4.37 18.09
N PRO A 269 -3.73 4.04 16.84
CA PRO A 269 -4.05 4.89 15.71
C PRO A 269 -5.57 4.94 15.48
N SER A 270 -6.09 6.11 15.12
CA SER A 270 -7.51 6.30 14.83
C SER A 270 -7.88 5.69 13.47
N ILE A 271 -8.96 4.92 13.41
CA ILE A 271 -9.48 4.35 12.15
C ILE A 271 -10.49 5.33 11.54
N LYS A 272 -10.30 5.70 10.27
CA LYS A 272 -11.23 6.56 9.54
C LYS A 272 -12.50 5.78 9.15
N LEU A 273 -13.56 5.97 9.93
CA LEU A 273 -14.83 5.25 9.73
C LEU A 273 -15.75 5.85 8.67
N SER A 274 -15.42 7.00 8.08
CA SER A 274 -16.25 7.67 7.08
C SER A 274 -15.54 7.78 5.74
N SER A 275 -16.29 7.58 4.66
CA SER A 275 -15.87 7.83 3.27
C SER A 275 -15.43 9.28 3.06
N ALA A 276 -14.67 9.54 1.99
CA ALA A 276 -14.12 10.86 1.69
C ALA A 276 -15.21 11.96 1.61
N ILE A 277 -16.36 11.64 0.99
CA ILE A 277 -17.50 12.56 0.86
C ILE A 277 -18.54 12.39 1.98
N SER A 278 -18.25 11.60 3.02
CA SER A 278 -19.15 11.32 4.15
C SER A 278 -20.53 10.75 3.78
N LYS A 279 -20.69 10.22 2.55
CA LYS A 279 -21.90 9.53 2.09
C LYS A 279 -22.11 8.21 2.82
N TYR A 280 -21.00 7.51 3.07
CA TYR A 280 -20.92 6.23 3.74
C TYR A 280 -20.12 6.32 5.04
N SER A 281 -20.51 5.53 6.05
CA SER A 281 -19.70 5.30 7.24
C SER A 281 -19.87 3.88 7.80
N VAL A 282 -18.85 3.34 8.44
CA VAL A 282 -18.90 2.06 9.16
C VAL A 282 -19.37 2.30 10.59
N LEU A 283 -20.30 1.47 11.06
CA LEU A 283 -20.67 1.39 12.47
C LEU A 283 -20.27 0.03 13.02
N ASP A 284 -19.60 0.05 14.17
CA ASP A 284 -19.33 -1.11 15.00
C ASP A 284 -20.18 -1.01 16.27
N SER A 285 -21.09 -1.97 16.46
CA SER A 285 -21.95 -2.07 17.64
C SER A 285 -21.68 -3.37 18.39
N VAL A 286 -21.28 -3.27 19.65
CA VAL A 286 -21.00 -4.43 20.49
C VAL A 286 -22.27 -4.87 21.22
N PHE A 287 -22.64 -6.14 21.08
CA PHE A 287 -23.75 -6.78 21.79
C PHE A 287 -23.42 -8.24 22.07
N ASN A 288 -23.57 -8.69 23.32
CA ASN A 288 -23.25 -10.06 23.76
C ASN A 288 -21.86 -10.55 23.29
N ASP A 289 -20.83 -9.76 23.58
CA ASP A 289 -19.42 -10.02 23.20
C ASP A 289 -19.19 -10.23 21.69
N LYS A 290 -20.12 -9.75 20.86
CA LYS A 290 -20.00 -9.74 19.39
C LYS A 290 -20.07 -8.32 18.86
N HIS A 291 -19.15 -8.03 17.96
CA HIS A 291 -19.15 -6.85 17.12
C HIS A 291 -20.12 -7.07 15.97
N ASN A 292 -21.05 -6.13 15.78
CA ASN A 292 -22.00 -6.13 14.68
C ASN A 292 -21.67 -4.94 13.78
N PHE A 293 -21.29 -5.24 12.55
CA PHE A 293 -20.84 -4.24 11.58
C PHE A 293 -21.97 -3.84 10.64
N TYR A 294 -22.14 -2.53 10.47
CA TYR A 294 -23.13 -1.95 9.57
C TYR A 294 -22.49 -0.93 8.64
N LEU A 295 -22.96 -0.91 7.40
CA LEU A 295 -22.78 0.22 6.49
C LEU A 295 -23.91 1.21 6.74
N ARG A 296 -23.57 2.42 7.20
CA ARG A 296 -24.51 3.53 7.31
C ARG A 296 -24.46 4.35 6.01
N VAL A 297 -25.63 4.56 5.41
CA VAL A 297 -25.85 5.45 4.26
C VAL A 297 -26.83 6.52 4.72
N HIS A 298 -26.35 7.75 4.91
CA HIS A 298 -27.10 8.80 5.61
C HIS A 298 -27.61 8.32 6.98
N SER A 299 -28.93 8.24 7.20
CA SER A 299 -29.55 7.77 8.46
C SER A 299 -29.88 6.27 8.47
N LYS A 300 -29.77 5.56 7.33
CA LYS A 300 -30.13 4.14 7.22
C LYS A 300 -28.94 3.25 7.52
N LYS A 301 -29.16 2.20 8.31
CA LYS A 301 -28.17 1.16 8.64
C LYS A 301 -28.42 -0.08 7.79
N HIS A 302 -27.38 -0.57 7.14
CA HIS A 302 -27.37 -1.84 6.42
C HIS A 302 -26.45 -2.81 7.14
N TYR A 303 -27.00 -3.92 7.63
CA TYR A 303 -26.20 -4.94 8.32
C TYR A 303 -25.25 -5.61 7.33
N LEU A 304 -23.99 -5.80 7.75
CA LEU A 304 -22.98 -6.50 6.97
C LEU A 304 -22.72 -7.89 7.54
N PHE A 305 -22.18 -7.97 8.76
CA PHE A 305 -21.85 -9.24 9.43
C PHE A 305 -21.61 -9.04 10.94
N SER A 306 -21.43 -10.14 11.65
CA SER A 306 -21.16 -10.19 13.09
C SER A 306 -19.96 -11.09 13.37
N THR A 307 -19.13 -10.72 14.34
CA THR A 307 -17.92 -11.47 14.71
C THR A 307 -17.51 -11.16 16.15
N THR A 308 -16.68 -12.01 16.76
CA THR A 308 -16.05 -11.77 18.07
C THR A 308 -14.73 -10.97 17.95
N GLN A 309 -14.46 -10.45 16.75
CA GLN A 309 -13.25 -9.73 16.40
C GLN A 309 -13.54 -8.24 16.31
N ALA A 310 -12.69 -7.41 16.89
CA ALA A 310 -12.82 -5.95 16.84
C ALA A 310 -12.36 -5.42 15.48
N LEU A 311 -12.83 -4.23 15.10
CA LEU A 311 -12.34 -3.55 13.91
C LEU A 311 -10.83 -3.28 13.99
N ASN A 312 -10.10 -3.64 12.93
CA ASN A 312 -8.65 -3.49 12.86
C ASN A 312 -8.24 -2.43 11.82
N GLN A 313 -8.76 -2.54 10.60
CA GLN A 313 -8.42 -1.63 9.50
C GLN A 313 -9.64 -1.39 8.61
N VAL A 314 -9.74 -0.18 8.05
CA VAL A 314 -10.77 0.24 7.09
C VAL A 314 -10.10 1.06 5.99
N GLU A 315 -10.41 0.77 4.73
CA GLU A 315 -10.06 1.59 3.57
C GLU A 315 -11.29 1.77 2.68
N TRP A 316 -11.53 3.01 2.28
CA TRP A 316 -12.54 3.38 1.30
C TRP A 316 -11.85 3.45 -0.07
N ILE A 317 -12.31 2.65 -1.02
CA ILE A 317 -11.80 2.64 -2.38
C ILE A 317 -12.81 3.42 -3.22
N ASP A 318 -12.53 4.71 -3.33
CA ASP A 318 -13.45 5.69 -3.91
C ASP A 318 -14.85 5.56 -3.27
N ASP A 319 -15.91 5.63 -4.08
CA ASP A 319 -17.30 5.41 -3.65
C ASP A 319 -17.85 4.04 -4.09
N ASP A 320 -16.98 3.16 -4.59
CA ASP A 320 -17.36 1.86 -5.16
C ASP A 320 -17.24 0.73 -4.13
N TYR A 321 -16.15 0.71 -3.36
CA TYR A 321 -15.86 -0.37 -2.42
C TYR A 321 -15.42 0.10 -1.04
N LEU A 322 -15.79 -0.69 -0.04
CA LEU A 322 -15.24 -0.62 1.31
C LEU A 322 -14.49 -1.92 1.58
N VAL A 323 -13.23 -1.81 2.01
CA VAL A 323 -12.46 -2.94 2.54
C VAL A 323 -12.29 -2.76 4.03
N LEU A 324 -12.60 -3.79 4.81
CA LEU A 324 -12.43 -3.78 6.25
C LEU A 324 -11.78 -5.09 6.71
N SER A 325 -10.96 -5.01 7.75
CA SER A 325 -10.47 -6.17 8.48
C SER A 325 -10.80 -6.10 9.96
N THR A 326 -11.04 -7.26 10.55
CA THR A 326 -11.30 -7.44 11.97
C THR A 326 -10.25 -8.34 12.58
N LEU A 327 -9.94 -8.14 13.86
CA LEU A 327 -8.87 -8.85 14.55
C LEU A 327 -9.22 -9.20 16.00
N ASN A 328 -8.89 -10.42 16.41
CA ASN A 328 -8.83 -10.89 17.78
C ASN A 328 -7.66 -11.86 17.93
N VAL A 329 -6.51 -11.30 18.27
CA VAL A 329 -5.28 -12.05 18.60
C VAL A 329 -4.98 -11.98 20.09
N ASN A 330 -6.02 -11.77 20.91
CA ASN A 330 -5.88 -11.93 22.35
C ASN A 330 -5.39 -13.36 22.62
N PRO A 331 -4.35 -13.56 23.45
CA PRO A 331 -3.92 -14.90 23.85
C PRO A 331 -5.07 -15.77 24.40
N LEU A 332 -6.07 -15.16 25.05
CA LEU A 332 -7.28 -15.84 25.54
C LEU A 332 -8.20 -16.37 24.42
N ASN A 333 -7.98 -16.00 23.16
CA ASN A 333 -8.70 -16.54 22.00
C ASN A 333 -8.32 -18.02 21.80
N LYS A 334 -9.16 -18.92 22.29
CA LYS A 334 -8.96 -20.38 22.19
C LYS A 334 -8.76 -20.89 20.76
N THR A 335 -9.22 -20.17 19.74
CA THR A 335 -9.08 -20.60 18.35
C THR A 335 -7.66 -20.43 17.80
N ILE A 336 -6.85 -19.53 18.36
CA ILE A 336 -5.56 -19.12 17.77
C ILE A 336 -4.54 -20.25 17.62
N ARG A 337 -4.62 -21.25 18.51
CA ARG A 337 -3.75 -22.45 18.52
C ARG A 337 -4.40 -23.69 17.90
N THR A 338 -5.60 -23.56 17.31
CA THR A 338 -6.29 -24.68 16.65
C THR A 338 -5.78 -24.87 15.23
N ARG A 339 -6.14 -26.00 14.59
CA ARG A 339 -5.85 -26.23 13.16
C ARG A 339 -6.55 -25.25 12.21
N LYS A 340 -7.60 -24.57 12.68
CA LYS A 340 -8.41 -23.60 11.92
C LYS A 340 -8.58 -22.34 12.77
N PRO A 341 -7.52 -21.54 12.97
CA PRO A 341 -7.61 -20.33 13.77
C PRO A 341 -8.63 -19.36 13.18
N ASN A 342 -9.37 -18.67 14.04
CA ASN A 342 -10.34 -17.65 13.67
C ASN A 342 -9.97 -16.34 14.37
N THR A 343 -8.86 -15.76 13.95
CA THR A 343 -8.31 -14.55 14.55
C THR A 343 -8.69 -13.30 13.78
N SER A 344 -9.01 -13.40 12.50
CA SER A 344 -9.34 -12.24 11.69
C SER A 344 -10.29 -12.56 10.55
N ASN A 345 -10.99 -11.52 10.07
CA ASN A 345 -11.76 -11.52 8.83
C ASN A 345 -11.31 -10.33 7.98
N LEU A 346 -11.29 -10.51 6.66
CA LEU A 346 -11.15 -9.43 5.67
C LEU A 346 -12.40 -9.46 4.81
N VAL A 347 -13.06 -8.32 4.65
CA VAL A 347 -14.34 -8.22 3.94
C VAL A 347 -14.28 -7.08 2.93
N ILE A 348 -14.76 -7.34 1.72
CA ILE A 348 -14.99 -6.32 0.70
C ILE A 348 -16.49 -6.13 0.53
N VAL A 349 -16.94 -4.89 0.64
CA VAL A 349 -18.35 -4.49 0.48
C VAL A 349 -18.47 -3.68 -0.80
N ASP A 350 -19.41 -4.06 -1.66
CA ASP A 350 -19.85 -3.26 -2.81
C ASP A 350 -20.83 -2.20 -2.27
N LEU A 351 -20.46 -0.93 -2.38
CA LEU A 351 -21.18 0.18 -1.73
C LEU A 351 -22.52 0.48 -2.39
N ASP A 352 -22.61 0.31 -3.71
CA ASP A 352 -23.86 0.47 -4.46
C ASP A 352 -24.86 -0.62 -4.11
N LYS A 353 -24.39 -1.87 -4.09
CA LYS A 353 -25.23 -3.04 -3.75
C LYS A 353 -25.41 -3.22 -2.25
N LYS A 354 -24.63 -2.50 -1.42
CA LYS A 354 -24.64 -2.52 0.05
C LYS A 354 -24.50 -3.93 0.62
N LYS A 355 -23.67 -4.76 -0.02
CA LYS A 355 -23.50 -6.17 0.32
C LYS A 355 -22.06 -6.60 0.25
N ILE A 356 -21.74 -7.64 1.01
CA ILE A 356 -20.44 -8.29 0.95
C ILE A 356 -20.27 -8.91 -0.43
N MET A 357 -19.17 -8.55 -1.10
CA MET A 357 -18.76 -9.09 -2.39
C MET A 357 -17.81 -10.27 -2.22
N ALA A 358 -16.90 -10.18 -1.25
CA ALA A 358 -15.93 -11.22 -0.93
C ALA A 358 -15.52 -11.12 0.54
N ASP A 359 -15.20 -12.27 1.13
CA ASP A 359 -14.69 -12.36 2.49
C ASP A 359 -13.63 -13.46 2.62
N TRP A 360 -12.69 -13.24 3.54
CA TRP A 360 -11.68 -14.21 3.93
C TRP A 360 -11.60 -14.26 5.44
N THR A 361 -12.01 -15.38 6.01
CA THR A 361 -11.90 -15.66 7.44
C THR A 361 -10.66 -16.52 7.73
N GLY A 362 -10.20 -16.58 8.98
CA GLY A 362 -9.16 -17.53 9.38
C GLY A 362 -8.06 -16.96 10.27
N GLY A 363 -6.85 -17.51 10.12
CA GLY A 363 -5.67 -17.13 10.89
C GLY A 363 -4.92 -15.93 10.32
N GLY A 364 -4.06 -15.35 11.14
CA GLY A 364 -3.24 -14.20 10.80
C GLY A 364 -3.88 -12.87 11.22
N TYR A 365 -3.24 -11.78 10.81
CA TYR A 365 -3.70 -10.42 11.13
C TYR A 365 -4.65 -9.86 10.06
N LYS A 366 -4.52 -10.29 8.80
CA LYS A 366 -5.26 -9.74 7.66
C LYS A 366 -5.09 -8.22 7.57
N ASN A 367 -3.85 -7.77 7.76
CA ASN A 367 -3.49 -6.43 7.32
C ASN A 367 -3.64 -6.38 5.81
N PHE A 368 -4.03 -5.24 5.27
CA PHE A 368 -4.21 -5.11 3.84
C PHE A 368 -3.76 -3.75 3.32
N ILE A 369 -3.43 -3.71 2.02
CA ILE A 369 -3.07 -2.50 1.29
C ILE A 369 -3.81 -2.52 -0.04
N VAL A 370 -4.47 -1.41 -0.36
CA VAL A 370 -5.09 -1.20 -1.68
C VAL A 370 -4.12 -0.41 -2.53
N LYS A 371 -3.85 -0.89 -3.75
CA LYS A 371 -2.95 -0.26 -4.71
C LYS A 371 -3.54 -0.36 -6.12
N GLY A 372 -4.15 0.73 -6.57
CA GLY A 372 -5.00 0.73 -7.76
C GLY A 372 -6.10 -0.32 -7.63
N LYS A 373 -6.26 -1.15 -8.65
CA LYS A 373 -7.25 -2.24 -8.68
C LYS A 373 -6.87 -3.49 -7.86
N PHE A 374 -5.72 -3.48 -7.18
CA PHE A 374 -5.23 -4.64 -6.43
C PHE A 374 -5.36 -4.45 -4.92
N LEU A 375 -5.86 -5.48 -4.26
CA LEU A 375 -5.85 -5.62 -2.82
C LEU A 375 -4.79 -6.65 -2.43
N TYR A 376 -3.80 -6.21 -1.66
CA TYR A 376 -2.80 -7.05 -1.04
C TYR A 376 -3.24 -7.32 0.38
N PHE A 377 -3.19 -8.57 0.85
CA PHE A 377 -3.48 -8.87 2.26
C PHE A 377 -2.69 -10.06 2.76
N ASP A 378 -2.25 -9.99 4.02
CA ASP A 378 -1.58 -11.11 4.67
C ASP A 378 -2.58 -12.13 5.24
N ASN A 379 -2.14 -13.38 5.35
CA ASN A 379 -2.93 -14.47 5.92
C ASN A 379 -2.02 -15.49 6.62
N ASP A 380 -2.60 -16.25 7.56
CA ASP A 380 -1.92 -17.29 8.33
C ASP A 380 -0.81 -16.75 9.26
N PHE A 381 -0.08 -17.65 9.92
CA PHE A 381 0.97 -17.34 10.90
C PHE A 381 2.28 -18.07 10.57
N GLY A 382 3.39 -17.49 11.06
CA GLY A 382 4.73 -18.08 11.03
C GLY A 382 5.15 -18.50 9.64
N ARG A 383 5.69 -19.71 9.51
CA ARG A 383 6.20 -20.24 8.23
C ARG A 383 5.16 -20.40 7.12
N PHE A 384 3.87 -20.39 7.47
CA PHE A 384 2.77 -20.53 6.52
C PHE A 384 2.19 -19.18 6.09
N SER A 385 2.61 -18.09 6.75
CA SER A 385 2.17 -16.76 6.40
C SER A 385 2.59 -16.38 4.99
N LYS A 386 1.66 -15.76 4.27
CA LYS A 386 1.76 -15.38 2.86
C LYS A 386 0.93 -14.14 2.60
N ILE A 387 1.20 -13.47 1.49
CA ILE A 387 0.43 -12.30 1.05
C ILE A 387 -0.31 -12.67 -0.23
N TYR A 388 -1.63 -12.50 -0.22
CA TYR A 388 -2.47 -12.66 -1.39
C TYR A 388 -2.57 -11.36 -2.17
N VAL A 389 -2.64 -11.46 -3.50
CA VAL A 389 -2.92 -10.34 -4.40
C VAL A 389 -4.25 -10.61 -5.08
N TYR A 390 -5.27 -9.82 -4.76
CA TYR A 390 -6.62 -9.94 -5.30
C TYR A 390 -6.92 -8.78 -6.25
N ASN A 391 -7.41 -9.07 -7.46
CA ASN A 391 -7.88 -8.04 -8.38
C ASN A 391 -9.34 -7.71 -8.07
N LEU A 392 -9.58 -6.50 -7.56
CA LEU A 392 -10.90 -6.01 -7.13
C LEU A 392 -11.92 -6.01 -8.27
N HIS A 393 -11.53 -5.51 -9.44
CA HIS A 393 -12.41 -5.41 -10.60
C HIS A 393 -12.61 -6.76 -11.28
N GLY A 394 -11.52 -7.52 -11.42
CA GLY A 394 -11.55 -8.88 -11.99
C GLY A 394 -12.16 -9.93 -11.06
N LYS A 395 -12.41 -9.57 -9.80
CA LYS A 395 -12.99 -10.40 -8.73
C LYS A 395 -12.32 -11.76 -8.55
N LYS A 396 -11.00 -11.82 -8.73
CA LYS A 396 -10.24 -13.06 -8.67
C LYS A 396 -8.87 -12.85 -8.05
N MET A 397 -8.32 -13.93 -7.48
CA MET A 397 -6.92 -13.96 -7.07
C MET A 397 -6.03 -13.77 -8.30
N TYR A 398 -5.12 -12.82 -8.19
CA TYR A 398 -4.14 -12.48 -9.22
C TYR A 398 -2.82 -13.21 -8.98
N ASP A 399 -2.34 -13.23 -7.74
CA ASP A 399 -1.10 -13.90 -7.36
C ASP A 399 -1.02 -14.20 -5.85
N THR A 400 0.03 -14.91 -5.43
CA THR A 400 0.38 -15.15 -4.03
C THR A 400 1.89 -14.98 -3.82
N ILE A 401 2.27 -14.09 -2.90
CA ILE A 401 3.65 -13.84 -2.50
C ILE A 401 4.00 -14.77 -1.34
N THR A 402 5.09 -15.52 -1.50
CA THR A 402 5.60 -16.44 -0.47
C THR A 402 7.10 -16.24 -0.26
N VAL A 403 7.53 -16.37 0.99
CA VAL A 403 8.94 -16.34 1.40
C VAL A 403 9.19 -17.51 2.35
N LYS A 404 10.35 -18.16 2.27
CA LYS A 404 10.71 -19.26 3.17
C LYS A 404 10.71 -18.78 4.62
N GLY A 405 9.82 -19.36 5.43
CA GLY A 405 9.64 -18.96 6.84
C GLY A 405 8.60 -17.86 7.06
N GLY A 406 7.88 -17.47 6.01
CA GLY A 406 6.70 -16.61 6.09
C GLY A 406 6.93 -15.16 5.68
N CYS A 407 5.84 -14.46 5.42
CA CYS A 407 5.79 -13.03 5.18
C CYS A 407 4.45 -12.40 5.59
N GLY A 408 4.45 -11.09 5.81
CA GLY A 408 3.27 -10.27 6.07
C GLY A 408 3.48 -8.82 5.67
N LEU A 409 2.41 -8.03 5.64
CA LEU A 409 2.49 -6.67 5.11
C LEU A 409 3.18 -5.70 6.07
N GLN A 410 2.86 -5.78 7.36
CA GLN A 410 3.40 -4.89 8.39
C GLN A 410 4.49 -5.55 9.23
N ASN A 411 4.35 -6.84 9.52
CA ASN A 411 5.29 -7.62 10.29
C ASN A 411 5.20 -9.09 9.87
N LEU A 412 6.06 -9.95 10.43
CA LEU A 412 5.89 -11.39 10.29
C LEU A 412 4.77 -11.83 11.26
N PRO A 413 3.60 -12.31 10.78
CA PRO A 413 2.50 -12.64 11.67
C PRO A 413 2.90 -13.83 12.54
N VAL A 414 2.96 -13.64 13.86
CA VAL A 414 3.28 -14.70 14.83
C VAL A 414 2.10 -14.93 15.76
N ILE A 415 1.93 -16.17 16.20
CA ILE A 415 0.98 -16.48 17.26
C ILE A 415 1.49 -15.76 18.52
N PRO A 416 0.72 -14.84 19.13
CA PRO A 416 1.09 -14.26 20.40
C PRO A 416 1.12 -15.37 21.45
N ASP A 417 2.24 -15.53 22.13
CA ASP A 417 2.34 -16.50 23.21
C ASP A 417 1.85 -15.90 24.53
N PHE A 418 1.13 -16.73 25.30
CA PHE A 418 1.23 -16.67 26.75
C PHE A 418 2.63 -17.18 27.09
N GLU A 419 3.57 -16.29 27.36
CA GLU A 419 4.74 -16.65 28.16
C GLU A 419 4.65 -15.98 29.52
#